data_AF-A0A7J4UZW1-F1
#
_entry.id   AF-A0A7J4UZW1-F1
#
_cell.length_a   1.000
_cell.length_b   1.000
_cell.length_c   1.000
_cell.angle_alpha   90.00
_cell.angle_beta   90.00
_cell.angle_gamma   90.00
#
_symmetry.space_group_name_H-M   'P 1'
#
loop_
_entity.id
_entity.type
_entity.pdbx_description
1 polymer ?
#
loop_
_entity_poly.entity_id
_entity_poly.type
_entity_poly.pdbx_seq_one_letter_code
_entity_poly.pdbx_strand_id
1 'polypeptide(L)'
;IFSGLERGFDMWARTSSCVLALLVLASGTETFELFSGLRRLRVPRLVSTLMMLTYKYILILGDELERMKTARRARGFKGGRGLLDRRGFRIISYTAGMVFVRASTRADNGYEGLRARGFRSDMKQMRTSRLKAGDFAFMAWFACLSSLLVILQLGVSQ
;
A
#
# COMPACT_ATOMS: atom_id res chain seq x y z
N ILE A 1 -5.83 -12.82 -39.40
CA ILE A 1 -5.36 -11.48 -38.95
C ILE A 1 -6.48 -10.77 -38.18
N PHE A 2 -7.70 -10.66 -38.73
CA PHE A 2 -8.86 -10.05 -38.03
C PHE A 2 -9.22 -10.70 -36.68
N SER A 3 -9.16 -12.03 -36.56
CA SER A 3 -9.46 -12.73 -35.29
C SER A 3 -8.45 -12.50 -34.15
N GLY A 4 -7.24 -12.02 -34.47
CA GLY A 4 -6.25 -11.65 -33.45
C GLY A 4 -6.47 -10.25 -32.89
N LEU A 5 -7.04 -9.35 -33.70
CA LEU A 5 -7.28 -7.96 -33.31
C LEU A 5 -8.41 -7.85 -32.28
N GLU A 6 -9.48 -8.63 -32.45
CA GLU A 6 -10.61 -8.64 -31.51
C GLU A 6 -10.22 -9.18 -30.13
N ARG A 7 -9.45 -10.28 -30.10
CA ARG A 7 -8.92 -10.82 -28.83
C ARG A 7 -7.98 -9.84 -28.13
N GLY A 8 -7.22 -9.05 -28.90
CA GLY A 8 -6.37 -8.00 -28.37
C GLY A 8 -7.18 -6.87 -27.72
N PHE A 9 -8.28 -6.48 -28.35
CA PHE A 9 -9.18 -5.46 -27.82
C PHE A 9 -9.86 -5.92 -26.52
N ASP A 10 -10.31 -7.18 -26.47
CA ASP A 10 -10.90 -7.77 -25.26
C ASP A 10 -9.93 -7.80 -24.08
N MET A 11 -8.67 -8.22 -24.31
CA MET A 11 -7.65 -8.23 -23.26
C MET A 11 -7.33 -6.82 -22.76
N TRP A 12 -7.27 -5.84 -23.67
CA TRP A 12 -6.99 -4.46 -23.32
C TRP A 12 -8.12 -3.86 -22.47
N ALA A 13 -9.38 -4.03 -22.91
CA ALA A 13 -10.55 -3.55 -22.18
C ALA A 13 -10.72 -4.24 -20.82
N ARG A 14 -10.41 -5.55 -20.71
CA ARG A 14 -10.50 -6.26 -19.43
C ARG A 14 -9.43 -5.75 -18.47
N THR A 15 -8.21 -5.56 -18.95
CA THR A 15 -7.10 -5.05 -18.13
C THR A 15 -7.37 -3.62 -17.67
N SER A 16 -7.86 -2.74 -18.55
CA SER A 16 -8.18 -1.36 -18.19
C SER A 16 -9.30 -1.29 -17.15
N SER A 17 -10.33 -2.14 -17.26
CA SER A 17 -11.40 -2.21 -16.26
C SER A 17 -10.89 -2.61 -14.86
N CYS A 18 -10.00 -3.60 -14.79
CA CYS A 18 -9.38 -4.03 -13.54
C CYS A 18 -8.47 -2.94 -12.94
N VAL A 19 -7.66 -2.29 -13.78
CA VAL A 19 -6.75 -1.21 -13.35
C VAL A 19 -7.54 -0.01 -12.83
N LEU A 20 -8.60 0.40 -13.53
CA LEU A 20 -9.48 1.48 -13.08
C LEU A 20 -10.15 1.15 -11.75
N ALA A 21 -10.61 -0.09 -11.56
CA ALA A 21 -11.19 -0.53 -10.29
C ALA A 21 -10.18 -0.49 -9.14
N LEU A 22 -8.95 -0.94 -9.39
CA LEU A 22 -7.88 -0.87 -8.41
C LEU A 22 -7.48 0.57 -8.08
N LEU A 23 -7.39 1.44 -9.08
CA LEU A 23 -7.03 2.85 -8.89
C LEU A 23 -8.08 3.59 -8.07
N VAL A 24 -9.37 3.37 -8.33
CA VAL A 24 -10.45 3.99 -7.55
C VAL A 24 -10.47 3.48 -6.12
N LEU A 25 -10.27 2.17 -5.92
CA LEU A 25 -10.14 1.61 -4.58
C LEU A 25 -8.96 2.23 -3.82
N ALA A 26 -7.82 2.39 -4.49
CA ALA A 26 -6.60 2.97 -3.93
C ALA A 26 -6.72 4.48 -3.66
N SER A 27 -7.50 5.23 -4.47
CA SER A 27 -7.67 6.67 -4.31
C SER A 27 -8.73 7.06 -3.28
N GLY A 28 -9.81 6.27 -3.16
CA GLY A 28 -10.94 6.58 -2.28
C GLY A 28 -10.76 6.08 -0.85
N THR A 29 -9.95 5.05 -0.62
CA THR A 29 -9.83 4.43 0.70
C THR A 29 -8.59 4.94 1.42
N GLU A 30 -8.75 5.69 2.51
CA GLU A 30 -7.64 5.87 3.45
C GLU A 30 -7.15 4.48 3.90
N THR A 31 -5.85 4.21 3.79
CA THR A 31 -5.20 2.91 4.10
C THR A 31 -5.64 2.32 5.44
N PHE A 32 -5.91 3.16 6.45
CA PHE A 32 -6.44 2.74 7.76
C PHE A 32 -7.87 2.18 7.71
N GLU A 33 -8.70 2.63 6.77
CA GLU A 33 -10.09 2.17 6.60
C GLU A 33 -10.15 0.83 5.89
N LEU A 34 -9.18 0.54 5.01
CA LEU A 34 -9.02 -0.77 4.38
C LEU A 34 -8.77 -1.87 5.45
N PHE A 35 -7.89 -1.59 6.41
CA PHE A 35 -7.61 -2.50 7.53
C PHE A 35 -8.82 -2.64 8.48
N SER A 36 -9.67 -1.63 8.57
CA SER A 36 -10.97 -1.70 9.28
C SER A 36 -11.96 -2.60 8.54
N GLY A 37 -12.04 -2.49 7.21
CA GLY A 37 -12.88 -3.32 6.35
C GLY A 37 -12.51 -4.81 6.46
N LEU A 38 -11.22 -5.12 6.57
CA LEU A 38 -10.73 -6.48 6.83
C LEU A 38 -11.29 -7.09 8.12
N ARG A 39 -11.53 -6.26 9.16
CA ARG A 39 -12.17 -6.72 10.41
C ARG A 39 -13.63 -7.14 10.17
N ARG A 40 -14.34 -6.53 9.21
CA ARG A 40 -15.69 -6.94 8.80
C ARG A 40 -15.69 -8.24 7.99
N LEU A 41 -14.59 -8.55 7.31
CA LEU A 41 -14.35 -9.80 6.57
C LEU A 41 -13.91 -10.98 7.49
N ARG A 42 -14.17 -10.91 8.80
CA ARG A 42 -13.81 -11.91 9.83
C ARG A 42 -12.30 -12.17 10.01
N VAL A 43 -11.43 -11.24 9.59
CA VAL A 43 -10.00 -11.35 9.92
C VAL A 43 -9.79 -11.23 11.45
N PRO A 44 -8.97 -12.08 12.09
CA PRO A 44 -8.69 -12.00 13.52
C PRO A 44 -8.15 -10.63 13.92
N ARG A 45 -8.58 -10.13 15.08
CA ARG A 45 -8.22 -8.79 15.58
C ARG A 45 -6.71 -8.58 15.65
N LEU A 46 -5.96 -9.61 16.05
CA LEU A 46 -4.51 -9.60 16.12
C LEU A 46 -3.88 -9.23 14.76
N VAL A 47 -4.34 -9.85 13.67
CA VAL A 47 -3.82 -9.60 12.32
C VAL A 47 -4.09 -8.16 11.89
N SER A 48 -5.29 -7.63 12.18
CA SER A 48 -5.62 -6.24 11.87
C SER A 48 -4.72 -5.25 12.62
N THR A 49 -4.41 -5.53 13.89
CA THR A 49 -3.52 -4.69 14.71
C THR A 49 -2.08 -4.75 14.23
N LEU A 50 -1.59 -5.95 13.87
CA LEU A 50 -0.26 -6.12 13.29
C LEU A 50 -0.13 -5.34 11.98
N MET A 51 -1.10 -5.47 11.06
CA MET A 51 -1.10 -4.73 9.80
C MET A 51 -1.07 -3.21 10.01
N MET A 52 -1.84 -2.70 10.97
CA MET A 52 -1.86 -1.26 11.28
C MET A 52 -0.53 -0.76 11.84
N LEU A 53 0.11 -1.53 12.72
CA LEU A 53 1.45 -1.25 13.24
C LEU A 53 2.50 -1.30 12.14
N THR A 54 2.46 -2.33 11.29
CA THR A 54 3.36 -2.48 10.15
C THR A 54 3.25 -1.29 9.20
N TYR A 55 2.03 -0.89 8.82
CA TYR A 55 1.83 0.28 7.96
C TYR A 55 2.41 1.56 8.58
N LYS A 56 2.11 1.81 9.86
CA LYS A 56 2.67 2.96 10.59
C LYS A 56 4.21 2.94 10.60
N TYR A 57 4.82 1.78 10.84
CA TYR A 57 6.28 1.67 10.89
C TYR A 57 6.93 1.72 9.51
N ILE A 58 6.28 1.28 8.43
CA ILE A 58 6.79 1.46 7.06
C ILE A 58 6.95 2.95 6.74
N LEU A 59 5.95 3.77 7.08
CA LEU A 59 6.04 5.22 6.85
C LEU A 59 7.18 5.86 7.67
N ILE A 60 7.27 5.53 8.95
CA ILE A 60 8.33 6.08 9.84
C ILE A 60 9.73 5.65 9.38
N LEU A 61 9.91 4.38 9.03
CA LEU A 61 11.19 3.88 8.55
C LEU A 61 11.53 4.43 7.15
N GLY A 62 10.52 4.69 6.32
CA GLY A 62 10.67 5.37 5.03
C GLY A 62 11.27 6.77 5.19
N ASP A 63 10.72 7.58 6.08
CA ASP A 63 11.25 8.92 6.38
C ASP A 63 12.69 8.85 6.92
N GLU A 64 12.98 7.86 7.76
CA GLU A 64 14.31 7.65 8.32
C GLU A 64 15.33 7.22 7.24
N LEU A 65 14.94 6.35 6.33
CA LEU A 65 15.73 5.96 5.16
C LEU A 65 16.03 7.17 4.26
N GLU A 66 15.05 8.05 4.04
CA GLU A 66 15.23 9.26 3.26
C GLU A 66 16.23 10.22 3.95
N ARG A 67 16.11 10.41 5.26
CA ARG A 67 17.08 11.20 6.04
C ARG A 67 18.49 10.63 5.96
N MET A 68 18.64 9.31 6.07
CA MET A 68 19.95 8.64 5.92
C MET A 68 20.52 8.83 4.51
N LYS A 69 19.68 8.77 3.48
CA LYS A 69 20.07 9.02 2.08
C LYS A 69 20.56 10.46 1.90
N THR A 70 19.87 11.45 2.46
CA THR A 70 20.24 12.86 2.41
C THR A 70 21.56 13.14 3.13
N ALA A 71 21.72 12.62 4.36
CA ALA A 71 22.98 12.74 5.11
C ALA A 71 24.17 12.11 4.38
N ARG A 72 23.93 10.99 3.68
CA ARG A 72 24.97 10.34 2.86
C ARG A 72 25.38 11.19 1.67
N ARG A 73 24.42 11.82 0.97
CA ARG A 73 24.71 12.76 -0.13
C ARG A 73 25.53 13.95 0.36
N ALA A 74 25.21 14.49 1.54
CA ALA A 74 25.96 15.60 2.14
C ALA A 74 27.42 15.25 2.46
N ARG A 75 27.71 13.99 2.84
CA ARG A 75 29.07 13.48 3.09
C ARG A 75 29.88 13.20 1.79
N GLY A 76 29.42 13.70 0.64
CA GLY A 76 30.13 13.56 -0.63
C GLY A 76 29.90 12.24 -1.37
N PHE A 77 28.92 11.43 -0.97
CA PHE A 77 28.58 10.22 -1.70
C PHE A 77 27.89 10.55 -3.03
N LYS A 78 28.70 10.61 -4.10
CA LYS A 78 28.23 10.56 -5.48
C LYS A 78 27.84 9.10 -5.75
N GLY A 79 26.54 8.83 -5.90
CA GLY A 79 25.98 7.48 -6.02
C GLY A 79 26.86 6.55 -6.88
N GLY A 80 27.10 5.33 -6.41
CA GLY A 80 27.81 4.31 -7.17
C GLY A 80 27.20 4.16 -8.56
N ARG A 81 28.04 3.94 -9.58
CA ARG A 81 27.65 3.98 -11.01
C ARG A 81 26.58 2.95 -11.42
N GLY A 82 26.14 2.09 -10.50
CA GLY A 82 24.99 1.19 -10.66
C GLY A 82 24.76 0.33 -9.41
N LEU A 83 23.67 -0.43 -9.40
CA LEU A 83 23.35 -1.44 -8.36
C LEU A 83 24.41 -2.56 -8.27
N LEU A 84 25.14 -2.81 -9.35
CA LEU A 84 26.19 -3.82 -9.48
C LEU A 84 27.59 -3.34 -9.05
N ASP A 85 27.75 -2.07 -8.67
CA ASP A 85 29.03 -1.61 -8.11
C ASP A 85 29.19 -2.16 -6.69
N ARG A 86 30.31 -2.84 -6.41
CA ARG A 86 30.63 -3.41 -5.08
C ARG A 86 30.52 -2.35 -3.98
N ARG A 87 30.88 -1.10 -4.28
CA ARG A 87 30.75 0.02 -3.34
C ARG A 87 29.29 0.39 -3.06
N GLY A 88 28.45 0.37 -4.10
CA GLY A 88 27.01 0.60 -3.97
C GLY A 88 26.34 -0.48 -3.11
N PHE A 89 26.65 -1.74 -3.39
CA PHE A 89 26.10 -2.87 -2.63
C PHE A 89 26.50 -2.82 -1.15
N ARG A 90 27.79 -2.59 -0.83
CA ARG A 90 28.27 -2.48 0.56
C ARG A 90 27.51 -1.41 1.35
N ILE A 91 27.21 -0.29 0.70
CA ILE A 91 26.49 0.82 1.32
C ILE A 91 25.02 0.48 1.55
N ILE A 92 24.38 -0.20 0.59
CA ILE A 92 23.00 -0.70 0.74
C ILE A 92 22.93 -1.70 1.90
N SER A 93 23.86 -2.66 1.96
CA SER A 93 23.93 -3.64 3.05
C SER A 93 24.10 -2.97 4.41
N TYR A 94 24.98 -1.97 4.53
CA TYR A 94 25.17 -1.22 5.78
C TYR A 94 23.90 -0.45 6.18
N THR A 95 23.20 0.15 5.21
CA THR A 95 21.93 0.84 5.45
C THR A 95 20.86 -0.13 5.93
N ALA A 96 20.73 -1.26 5.25
CA ALA A 96 19.77 -2.30 5.60
C ALA A 96 20.02 -2.85 7.01
N GLY A 97 21.28 -3.14 7.35
CA GLY A 97 21.67 -3.56 8.70
C GLY A 97 21.33 -2.52 9.77
N MET A 98 21.65 -1.24 9.52
CA MET A 98 21.33 -0.17 10.46
C MET A 98 19.83 0.00 10.67
N VAL A 99 19.04 -0.05 9.59
CA VAL A 99 17.58 0.06 9.64
C VAL A 99 16.98 -1.13 10.37
N PHE A 100 17.51 -2.34 10.15
CA PHE A 100 17.06 -3.54 10.86
C PHE A 100 17.26 -3.43 12.38
N VAL A 101 18.47 -3.03 12.81
CA VAL A 101 18.76 -2.84 14.24
C VAL A 101 17.83 -1.78 14.84
N ARG A 102 17.67 -0.63 14.17
CA ARG A 102 16.78 0.44 14.64
C ARG A 102 15.32 0.00 14.70
N ALA A 103 14.85 -0.74 13.69
CA ALA A 103 13.48 -1.26 13.66
C ALA A 103 13.22 -2.25 14.80
N SER A 104 14.18 -3.13 15.11
CA SER A 104 14.07 -4.06 16.25
C SER A 104 13.95 -3.31 17.57
N THR A 105 14.86 -2.38 17.85
CA THR A 105 14.80 -1.57 19.08
C THR A 105 13.52 -0.73 19.15
N ARG A 106 13.03 -0.23 18.00
CA ARG A 106 11.76 0.50 17.92
C ARG A 106 10.57 -0.41 18.22
N ALA A 107 10.59 -1.66 17.77
CA ALA A 107 9.56 -2.65 18.04
C ALA A 107 9.47 -2.96 19.54
N ASP A 108 10.61 -3.19 20.18
CA ASP A 108 10.68 -3.45 21.63
C ASP A 108 10.16 -2.25 22.43
N ASN A 109 10.67 -1.04 22.14
CA ASN A 109 10.21 0.19 22.78
C ASN A 109 8.72 0.46 22.54
N GLY A 110 8.23 0.13 21.34
CA GLY A 110 6.82 0.22 20.98
C GLY A 110 5.96 -0.75 21.79
N TYR A 111 6.41 -2.00 21.92
CA TYR A 111 5.74 -3.04 22.69
C TYR A 111 5.69 -2.70 24.19
N GLU A 112 6.79 -2.24 24.76
CA GLU A 112 6.85 -1.75 26.14
C GLU A 112 5.86 -0.59 26.38
N GLY A 113 5.81 0.36 25.46
CA GLY A 113 4.85 1.48 25.53
C GLY A 113 3.39 1.02 25.42
N LEU A 114 3.11 -0.03 24.66
CA LEU A 114 1.77 -0.65 24.60
C LEU A 114 1.45 -1.38 25.91
N ARG A 115 2.40 -2.11 26.46
CA ARG A 115 2.23 -2.83 27.73
C ARG A 115 1.95 -1.88 28.89
N ALA A 116 2.67 -0.75 28.95
CA ALA A 116 2.42 0.32 29.93
C ALA A 116 1.02 0.94 29.84
N ARG A 117 0.42 0.97 28.65
CA ARG A 117 -0.96 1.47 28.41
C ARG A 117 -2.04 0.41 28.64
N GLY A 118 -1.69 -0.77 29.14
CA GLY A 118 -2.64 -1.85 29.40
C GLY A 118 -3.08 -2.61 28.15
N PHE A 119 -2.23 -2.70 27.12
CA PHE A 119 -2.52 -3.48 25.92
C PHE A 119 -2.66 -4.97 26.24
N ARG A 120 -3.86 -5.53 26.08
CA ARG A 120 -4.15 -6.95 26.36
C ARG A 120 -4.23 -7.83 25.11
N SER A 121 -4.79 -7.33 24.01
CA SER A 121 -4.91 -8.08 22.74
C SER A 121 -5.50 -7.28 21.58
N ASP A 122 -6.09 -6.10 21.81
CA ASP A 122 -6.78 -5.33 20.78
C ASP A 122 -6.43 -3.85 20.90
N MET A 123 -5.98 -3.26 19.78
CA MET A 123 -5.91 -1.81 19.67
C MET A 123 -7.31 -1.30 19.42
N LYS A 124 -7.87 -0.57 20.38
CA LYS A 124 -9.19 0.06 20.22
C LYS A 124 -9.10 1.04 19.05
N GLN A 125 -9.84 0.74 17.98
CA GLN A 125 -9.84 1.54 16.76
C GLN A 125 -10.58 2.86 17.05
N MET A 126 -9.84 3.96 17.16
CA MET A 126 -10.38 5.28 17.53
C MET A 126 -11.13 5.98 16.39
N ARG A 127 -11.10 5.44 15.16
CA ARG A 127 -11.72 6.05 14.00
C ARG A 127 -12.80 5.15 13.42
N THR A 128 -14.05 5.50 13.67
CA THR A 128 -15.19 4.98 12.93
C THR A 128 -15.29 5.79 11.64
N SER A 129 -15.04 5.16 10.50
CA SER A 129 -15.28 5.80 9.21
C SER A 129 -16.77 6.08 9.05
N ARG A 130 -17.11 7.33 8.74
CA ARG A 130 -18.42 7.72 8.23
C ARG A 130 -18.26 7.87 6.72
N LEU A 131 -18.89 6.97 5.97
CA LEU A 131 -19.03 7.11 4.52
C LEU A 131 -19.63 8.48 4.23
N LYS A 132 -18.90 9.34 3.51
CA LYS A 132 -19.39 10.65 3.09
C LYS A 132 -20.28 10.47 1.87
N ALA A 133 -21.32 11.29 1.72
CA ALA A 133 -22.22 11.22 0.56
C ALA A 133 -21.50 11.37 -0.80
N GLY A 134 -20.31 12.00 -0.81
CA GLY A 134 -19.44 12.07 -1.99
C GLY A 134 -18.88 10.72 -2.44
N ASP A 135 -18.66 9.75 -1.54
CA ASP A 135 -18.22 8.39 -1.93
C ASP A 135 -19.31 7.66 -2.72
N PHE A 136 -20.59 7.91 -2.41
CA PHE A 136 -21.71 7.29 -3.13
C PHE A 136 -21.82 7.79 -4.56
N ALA A 137 -21.65 9.09 -4.79
CA ALA A 137 -21.64 9.66 -6.13
C ALA A 137 -20.44 9.16 -6.95
N PHE A 138 -19.28 9.02 -6.31
CA PHE A 138 -18.07 8.50 -6.96
C PHE A 138 -18.18 6.99 -7.27
N MET A 139 -18.73 6.19 -6.34
CA MET A 139 -19.03 4.77 -6.58
C MET A 139 -20.06 4.58 -7.69
N ALA A 140 -21.11 5.41 -7.73
CA ALA A 140 -22.14 5.34 -8.77
C ALA A 140 -21.58 5.69 -10.15
N TRP A 141 -20.77 6.76 -10.26
CA TRP A 141 -20.07 7.10 -11.49
C TRP A 141 -19.13 5.99 -11.94
N PHE A 142 -18.34 5.43 -11.01
CA PHE A 142 -17.40 4.36 -11.30
C PHE A 142 -18.08 3.07 -11.75
N ALA A 143 -19.17 2.68 -11.08
CA ALA A 143 -19.98 1.53 -11.45
C ALA A 143 -20.66 1.70 -12.82
N CYS A 144 -21.06 2.93 -13.16
CA CYS A 144 -21.62 3.26 -14.46
C CYS A 144 -20.56 3.18 -15.57
N LEU A 145 -19.34 3.68 -15.32
CA LEU A 145 -18.24 3.60 -16.27
C LEU A 145 -17.77 2.15 -16.49
N SER A 146 -17.69 1.35 -15.42
CA SER A 146 -17.27 -0.05 -15.51
C SER A 146 -18.32 -0.93 -16.17
N SER A 147 -19.62 -0.71 -15.89
CA SER A 147 -20.71 -1.42 -16.57
C SER A 147 -20.78 -1.06 -18.06
N LEU A 148 -20.59 0.21 -18.43
CA LEU A 148 -20.53 0.65 -19.82
C LEU A 148 -19.39 -0.05 -20.60
N LEU A 149 -18.20 -0.16 -19.98
CA LEU A 149 -17.07 -0.87 -20.59
C LEU A 149 -17.34 -2.37 -20.78
N VAL A 150 -17.99 -3.02 -19.81
CA VAL A 150 -18.36 -4.44 -19.91
C VAL A 150 -19.43 -4.68 -20.97
N ILE A 151 -20.40 -3.78 -21.11
CA ILE A 151 -21.43 -3.85 -22.16
C ILE A 151 -20.81 -3.69 -23.55
N LEU A 152 -19.84 -2.78 -23.70
CA LEU A 152 -19.08 -2.64 -24.95
C LEU A 152 -18.25 -3.88 -25.28
N GLN A 153 -17.70 -4.60 -24.28
CA GLN A 153 -17.00 -5.88 -24.51
C GLN A 153 -17.96 -6.99 -24.95
N LEU A 154 -19.15 -7.07 -24.37
CA LEU A 154 -20.16 -8.09 -24.75
C LEU A 154 -20.73 -7.83 -26.15
N GLY A 155 -20.85 -6.57 -26.58
CA GLY A 155 -21.32 -6.19 -27.92
C GLY A 155 -20.29 -6.38 -29.03
N VAL A 156 -18.99 -6.50 -28.70
CA VAL A 156 -17.92 -6.82 -29.67
C VAL A 156 -17.75 -8.34 -29.84
N SER A 157 -18.24 -9.14 -28.88
CA SER A 157 -18.14 -10.60 -28.90
C SER A 157 -19.32 -11.32 -29.60
N GLN A 158 -20.28 -10.57 -30.17
CA GLN A 158 -21.41 -11.06 -30.97
C GLN A 158 -21.18 -10.75 -32.45
#